data_AF-I7M8S0-F1
#
_entry.id   AF-I7M8S0-F1
#
_cell.length_a   1.000
_cell.length_b   1.000
_cell.length_c   1.000
_cell.angle_alpha   90.00
_cell.angle_beta   90.00
_cell.angle_gamma   90.00
#
_symmetry.space_group_name_H-M   'P 1'
#
loop_
_entity.id
_entity.type
_entity.pdbx_description
1 polymer ?
#
loop_
_entity_poly.entity_id
_entity_poly.type
_entity_poly.pdbx_seq_one_letter_code
_entity_poly.pdbx_strand_id
1 'polypeptide(L)'
;MINIFNFVKKNDKEQFKYCCSEMNQILIIHTQKLDDLRETLYGCIKQKSKKLEDSQLQDDIALLNGLIQIIKCPKKRYIFSCTIDCLKKYKEDFNYIDDVIQNNLKKMTTNQMRKFSTNMKMYENVIYKRDILNKFYNSLDDLDSPVKVKQEIFTF
;
A
#
# COMPACT_ATOMS: atom_id res chain seq x y z
N MET A 1 1.80 22.91 17.19
CA MET A 1 2.51 23.14 18.47
C MET A 1 2.68 21.78 19.12
N ILE A 2 3.89 21.22 19.13
CA ILE A 2 4.16 19.90 19.71
C ILE A 2 4.36 20.10 21.21
N ASN A 3 3.44 19.57 22.02
CA ASN A 3 3.55 19.62 23.47
C ASN A 3 4.73 18.76 23.94
N ILE A 4 5.66 19.41 24.63
CA ILE A 4 6.78 18.80 25.35
C ILE A 4 6.18 17.97 26.48
N PHE A 5 6.04 16.66 26.26
CA PHE A 5 5.78 15.75 27.35
C PHE A 5 7.11 15.40 28.03
N ASN A 6 7.26 15.92 29.25
CA ASN A 6 8.12 15.32 30.28
C ASN A 6 7.66 13.88 30.55
N PHE A 7 8.02 12.94 29.68
CA PHE A 7 7.90 11.52 29.96
C PHE A 7 9.18 11.08 30.67
N VAL A 8 9.07 10.86 31.97
CA VAL A 8 9.91 9.92 32.72
C VAL A 8 10.05 8.67 31.84
N LYS A 9 11.21 8.51 31.19
CA LYS A 9 11.65 7.38 30.36
C LYS A 9 10.50 6.44 29.94
N LYS A 10 9.77 6.76 28.86
CA LYS A 10 9.02 5.70 28.15
C LYS A 10 10.03 4.60 27.84
N ASN A 11 9.74 3.40 28.32
CA ASN A 11 10.57 2.22 28.06
C ASN A 11 10.58 2.03 26.53
N ASP A 12 11.73 1.87 25.88
CA ASP A 12 11.84 1.79 24.40
C ASP A 12 10.84 0.79 23.77
N LYS A 13 10.49 -0.27 24.52
CA LYS A 13 9.48 -1.26 24.17
C LYS A 13 8.05 -0.70 24.03
N GLU A 14 7.67 0.27 24.86
CA GLU A 14 6.34 0.91 24.78
C GLU A 14 6.27 1.89 23.61
N GLN A 15 7.35 2.63 23.38
CA GLN A 15 7.46 3.50 22.21
C GLN A 15 7.35 2.68 20.92
N PHE A 16 8.04 1.54 20.85
CA PHE A 16 7.92 0.63 19.71
C PHE A 16 6.49 0.13 19.49
N LYS A 17 5.81 -0.33 20.56
CA LYS A 17 4.42 -0.81 20.44
C LYS A 17 3.50 0.29 19.91
N TYR A 18 3.68 1.52 20.39
CA TYR A 18 2.93 2.68 19.92
C TYR A 18 3.18 2.92 18.42
N CYS A 19 4.43 2.97 17.98
CA CYS A 19 4.79 3.16 16.58
C CYS A 19 4.24 2.04 15.67
N CYS A 20 4.34 0.77 16.09
CA CYS A 20 3.76 -0.34 15.35
C CYS A 20 2.23 -0.23 15.24
N SER A 21 1.56 0.17 16.32
CA SER A 21 0.11 0.35 16.33
C SER A 21 -0.33 1.48 15.40
N GLU A 22 0.38 2.60 15.44
CA GLU A 22 0.12 3.77 14.59
C GLU A 22 0.33 3.42 13.10
N MET A 23 1.46 2.80 12.75
CA MET A 23 1.73 2.39 11.36
C MET A 23 0.74 1.34 10.88
N ASN A 24 0.34 0.40 11.73
CA ASN A 24 -0.69 -0.57 11.41
C ASN A 24 -2.03 0.10 11.07
N GLN A 25 -2.43 1.14 11.81
CA GLN A 25 -3.65 1.91 11.52
C GLN A 25 -3.52 2.70 10.21
N ILE A 26 -2.38 3.35 9.98
CA ILE A 26 -2.12 4.09 8.74
C ILE A 26 -2.23 3.17 7.52
N LEU A 27 -1.61 1.99 7.57
CA LEU A 27 -1.68 0.99 6.50
C LEU A 27 -3.13 0.51 6.27
N ILE A 28 -3.90 0.23 7.33
CA ILE A 28 -5.32 -0.14 7.20
C ILE A 28 -6.12 0.95 6.48
N ILE A 29 -5.97 2.20 6.92
CA ILE A 29 -6.69 3.34 6.33
C ILE A 29 -6.31 3.50 4.85
N HIS A 30 -5.02 3.35 4.52
CA HIS A 30 -4.53 3.45 3.15
C HIS A 30 -5.11 2.35 2.26
N THR A 31 -5.07 1.10 2.73
CA THR A 31 -5.69 -0.05 2.04
C THR A 31 -7.18 0.18 1.81
N GLN A 32 -7.91 0.65 2.82
CA GLN A 32 -9.35 0.87 2.71
C GLN A 32 -9.68 1.96 1.68
N LYS A 33 -8.97 3.09 1.70
CA LYS A 33 -9.14 4.14 0.68
C LYS A 33 -8.91 3.64 -0.74
N LEU A 34 -7.94 2.74 -0.91
CA LEU A 34 -7.62 2.15 -2.20
C LEU A 34 -8.71 1.15 -2.64
N ASP A 35 -9.17 0.29 -1.73
CA ASP A 35 -10.25 -0.65 -2.01
C ASP A 35 -11.56 0.06 -2.35
N ASP A 36 -11.95 1.10 -1.60
CA ASP A 36 -13.15 1.90 -1.87
C ASP A 36 -13.10 2.56 -3.27
N LEU A 37 -11.93 3.09 -3.65
CA LEU A 37 -11.71 3.69 -4.95
C LEU A 37 -11.83 2.65 -6.08
N ARG A 38 -11.21 1.49 -5.88
CA ARG A 38 -11.23 0.39 -6.86
C ARG A 38 -12.62 -0.21 -6.99
N GLU A 39 -13.32 -0.45 -5.89
CA GLU A 39 -14.71 -0.92 -5.91
C GLU A 39 -15.60 0.04 -6.69
N THR A 40 -15.47 1.35 -6.45
CA THR A 40 -16.21 2.38 -7.19
C THR A 40 -15.90 2.34 -8.70
N LEU A 41 -14.62 2.25 -9.05
CA LEU A 41 -14.15 2.18 -10.44
C LEU A 41 -14.69 0.94 -11.16
N TYR A 42 -14.48 -0.24 -10.58
CA TYR A 42 -14.89 -1.51 -11.17
C TYR A 42 -16.41 -1.67 -11.19
N GLY A 43 -17.11 -1.12 -10.19
CA GLY A 43 -18.57 -1.02 -10.18
C GLY A 43 -19.12 -0.18 -11.34
N CYS A 44 -18.46 0.93 -11.70
CA CYS A 44 -18.87 1.76 -12.85
C CYS A 44 -18.82 1.01 -14.18
N ILE A 45 -17.94 0.01 -14.31
CA ILE A 45 -17.81 -0.82 -15.52
C ILE A 45 -18.45 -2.21 -15.38
N LYS A 46 -19.22 -2.43 -14.30
CA LYS A 46 -19.91 -3.70 -13.99
C LYS A 46 -18.97 -4.91 -13.95
N GLN A 47 -17.74 -4.72 -13.52
CA GLN A 47 -16.77 -5.78 -13.30
C GLN A 47 -16.48 -5.93 -11.80
N LYS A 48 -16.05 -7.11 -11.39
CA LYS A 48 -15.59 -7.34 -10.02
C LYS A 48 -14.11 -6.96 -9.94
N SER A 49 -13.73 -6.12 -8.98
CA SER A 49 -12.33 -5.84 -8.70
C SER A 49 -11.64 -7.11 -8.22
N LYS A 50 -10.41 -7.35 -8.69
CA LYS A 50 -9.53 -8.35 -8.10
C LYS A 50 -9.09 -7.89 -6.71
N LYS A 51 -8.79 -8.84 -5.82
CA LYS A 51 -8.13 -8.53 -4.55
C LYS A 51 -6.84 -7.76 -4.80
N LEU A 52 -6.47 -6.85 -3.88
CA LEU A 52 -5.24 -6.07 -4.00
C LEU A 52 -3.99 -6.94 -4.15
N GLU A 53 -3.96 -8.08 -3.44
CA GLU A 53 -2.88 -9.07 -3.52
C GLU A 53 -2.66 -9.63 -4.94
N ASP A 54 -3.69 -9.59 -5.79
CA ASP A 54 -3.72 -10.16 -7.14
C ASP A 54 -3.78 -9.07 -8.24
N SER A 55 -3.61 -7.80 -7.87
CA SER A 55 -3.77 -6.65 -8.76
C SER A 55 -2.53 -5.78 -8.74
N GLN A 56 -2.36 -4.99 -9.80
CA GLN A 56 -1.25 -4.05 -9.95
C GLN A 56 -1.79 -2.68 -10.35
N LEU A 57 -1.14 -1.63 -9.84
CA LEU A 57 -1.50 -0.25 -10.18
C LEU A 57 -1.49 -0.01 -11.70
N GLN A 58 -0.54 -0.60 -12.42
CA GLN A 58 -0.45 -0.42 -13.87
C GLN A 58 -1.65 -1.01 -14.63
N ASP A 59 -2.21 -2.11 -14.14
CA ASP A 59 -3.42 -2.71 -14.73
C ASP A 59 -4.60 -1.75 -14.59
N ASP A 60 -4.77 -1.17 -13.40
CA ASP A 60 -5.84 -0.20 -13.10
C ASP A 60 -5.68 1.09 -13.95
N ILE A 61 -4.43 1.57 -14.11
CA ILE A 61 -4.12 2.74 -14.97
C ILE A 61 -4.37 2.41 -16.45
N ALA A 62 -3.96 1.24 -16.94
CA ALA A 62 -4.16 0.82 -18.32
C ALA A 62 -5.66 0.71 -18.66
N LEU A 63 -6.45 0.13 -17.75
CA LEU A 63 -7.91 0.08 -17.85
C LEU A 63 -8.51 1.49 -17.96
N LEU A 64 -8.13 2.40 -17.06
CA LEU A 64 -8.61 3.79 -17.07
C LEU A 64 -8.26 4.52 -18.37
N ASN A 65 -7.03 4.37 -18.85
CA ASN A 65 -6.59 4.96 -20.12
C ASN A 65 -7.39 4.42 -21.31
N GLY A 66 -7.66 3.11 -21.35
CA GLY A 66 -8.52 2.50 -22.36
C GLY A 66 -9.95 3.07 -22.35
N LEU A 67 -10.53 3.26 -21.15
CA LEU A 67 -11.85 3.88 -21.00
C LEU A 67 -11.86 5.34 -21.48
N ILE A 68 -10.83 6.12 -21.16
CA ILE A 68 -10.69 7.51 -21.59
C ILE A 68 -10.72 7.62 -23.12
N GLN A 69 -10.01 6.72 -23.83
CA GLN A 69 -9.95 6.72 -25.29
C GLN A 69 -11.33 6.52 -25.93
N ILE A 70 -12.15 5.61 -25.40
CA ILE A 70 -13.43 5.20 -26.00
C ILE A 70 -14.57 6.16 -25.63
N ILE A 71 -14.54 6.75 -24.43
CA ILE A 71 -15.63 7.60 -23.92
C ILE A 71 -15.70 8.91 -24.69
N LYS A 72 -16.87 9.28 -25.22
CA LYS A 72 -17.06 10.57 -25.91
C LYS A 72 -17.32 11.74 -24.96
N CYS A 73 -17.80 11.47 -23.75
CA CYS A 73 -18.19 12.49 -22.77
C CYS A 73 -16.96 13.14 -22.10
N PRO A 74 -16.72 14.46 -22.28
CA PRO A 74 -15.56 15.14 -21.71
C PRO A 74 -15.51 15.07 -20.17
N LYS A 75 -16.66 15.23 -19.51
CA LYS A 75 -16.78 15.16 -18.05
C LYS A 75 -16.32 13.80 -17.50
N LYS A 76 -16.71 12.70 -18.16
CA LYS A 76 -16.29 11.35 -17.75
C LYS A 76 -14.80 11.12 -17.97
N ARG A 77 -14.25 11.57 -19.10
CA ARG A 77 -12.80 11.53 -19.36
C ARG A 77 -12.02 12.26 -18.27
N TYR A 78 -12.47 13.46 -17.90
CA TYR A 78 -11.85 14.24 -16.83
C TYR A 78 -11.86 13.49 -15.50
N ILE A 79 -13.00 12.91 -15.11
CA ILE A 79 -13.11 12.10 -13.88
C ILE A 79 -12.08 10.97 -13.88
N PHE A 80 -11.99 10.19 -14.96
CA PHE A 80 -11.02 9.09 -15.04
C PHE A 80 -9.57 9.55 -15.02
N SER A 81 -9.25 10.70 -15.64
CA SER A 81 -7.93 11.32 -15.53
C SER A 81 -7.62 11.68 -14.07
N CYS A 82 -8.55 12.33 -13.37
CA CYS A 82 -8.38 12.64 -11.95
C CYS A 82 -8.25 11.38 -11.08
N THR A 83 -8.93 10.29 -11.43
CA THR A 83 -8.77 9.00 -10.76
C THR A 83 -7.34 8.46 -10.91
N ILE A 84 -6.75 8.55 -12.11
CA ILE A 84 -5.34 8.18 -12.33
C ILE A 84 -4.41 9.03 -11.45
N ASP A 85 -4.63 10.34 -11.39
CA ASP A 85 -3.81 11.24 -10.58
C ASP A 85 -3.95 10.95 -9.07
N CYS A 86 -5.16 10.60 -8.62
CA CYS A 86 -5.41 10.15 -7.26
C CYS A 86 -4.63 8.86 -6.92
N LEU A 87 -4.64 7.87 -7.82
CA LEU A 87 -3.89 6.63 -7.64
C LEU A 87 -2.36 6.87 -7.56
N LYS A 88 -1.84 7.79 -8.38
CA LYS A 88 -0.43 8.21 -8.30
C LYS A 88 -0.10 8.86 -6.96
N LYS A 89 -0.97 9.76 -6.48
CA LYS A 89 -0.80 10.38 -5.16
C LYS A 89 -0.81 9.35 -4.03
N TYR A 90 -1.68 8.35 -4.11
CA TYR A 90 -1.68 7.26 -3.13
C TYR A 90 -0.39 6.43 -3.17
N LYS A 91 0.25 6.28 -4.34
CA LYS A 91 1.59 5.67 -4.43
C LYS A 91 2.65 6.55 -3.73
N GLU A 92 2.60 7.86 -3.91
CA GLU A 92 3.51 8.79 -3.22
C GLU A 92 3.33 8.75 -1.70
N ASP A 93 2.08 8.77 -1.22
CA ASP A 93 1.74 8.62 0.19
C ASP A 93 2.26 7.28 0.74
N PHE A 94 2.11 6.18 -0.03
CA PHE A 94 2.65 4.88 0.33
C PHE A 94 4.18 4.88 0.41
N ASN A 95 4.88 5.53 -0.53
CA ASN A 95 6.34 5.61 -0.48
C ASN A 95 6.84 6.31 0.79
N TYR A 96 6.13 7.35 1.25
CA TYR A 96 6.45 8.00 2.53
C TYR A 96 6.22 7.07 3.72
N ILE A 97 5.11 6.32 3.71
CA ILE A 97 4.82 5.32 4.75
C ILE A 97 5.92 4.24 4.77
N ASP A 98 6.32 3.74 3.61
CA ASP A 98 7.35 2.70 3.49
C ASP A 98 8.71 3.20 4.01
N ASP A 99 9.10 4.42 3.64
CA ASP A 99 10.34 5.03 4.13
C ASP A 99 10.36 5.12 5.66
N VAL A 100 9.25 5.56 6.28
CA VAL A 100 9.10 5.61 7.74
C VAL A 100 9.23 4.21 8.36
N ILE A 101 8.64 3.18 7.76
CA ILE A 101 8.73 1.80 8.25
C ILE A 101 10.19 1.29 8.16
N GLN A 102 10.85 1.48 7.01
CA GLN A 102 12.22 1.01 6.78
C GLN A 102 13.25 1.77 7.62
N ASN A 103 13.04 3.08 7.85
CA ASN A 103 14.02 3.91 8.56
C ASN A 103 13.82 3.94 10.07
N ASN A 104 12.58 3.87 10.57
CA ASN A 104 12.30 4.01 12.00
C ASN A 104 12.01 2.66 12.65
N LEU A 105 11.02 1.92 12.15
CA LEU A 105 10.58 0.67 12.77
C LEU A 105 11.62 -0.46 12.65
N LYS A 106 12.25 -0.60 11.49
CA LYS A 106 13.29 -1.62 11.24
C LYS A 106 14.53 -1.43 12.13
N LYS A 107 14.92 -0.19 12.41
CA LYS A 107 16.07 0.10 13.29
C LYS A 107 15.76 -0.28 14.73
N MET A 108 14.54 -0.03 15.19
CA MET A 108 14.09 -0.42 16.54
C MET A 108 13.97 -1.94 16.71
N THR A 109 13.58 -2.69 15.68
CA THR A 109 13.54 -4.17 15.75
C THR A 109 14.92 -4.81 15.81
N THR A 110 15.85 -4.35 14.98
CA THR A 110 17.20 -4.94 14.83
C THR A 110 18.02 -4.86 16.13
N ASN A 111 17.86 -3.78 16.90
CA ASN A 111 18.71 -3.51 18.07
C ASN A 111 18.11 -4.01 19.40
N GLN A 112 16.81 -4.33 19.48
CA GLN A 112 16.13 -4.35 20.78
C GLN A 112 15.17 -5.53 21.02
N MET A 113 15.00 -6.48 20.08
CA MET A 113 13.92 -7.48 20.16
C MET A 113 14.37 -8.94 20.08
N ARG A 114 13.73 -9.78 20.91
CA ARG A 114 13.84 -11.25 20.79
C ARG A 114 12.93 -11.74 19.66
N LYS A 115 13.45 -12.68 18.85
CA LYS A 115 12.80 -13.22 17.64
C LYS A 115 11.35 -13.72 17.82
N PHE A 116 10.94 -14.15 19.01
CA PHE A 116 9.59 -14.72 19.25
C PHE A 116 8.73 -13.89 20.23
N SER A 117 9.00 -12.59 20.34
CA SER A 117 8.22 -11.72 21.23
C SER A 117 6.90 -11.25 20.59
N THR A 118 5.90 -10.92 21.42
CA THR A 118 4.65 -10.27 20.97
C THR A 118 4.93 -9.01 20.16
N ASN A 119 5.98 -8.27 20.51
CA ASN A 119 6.38 -7.07 19.77
C ASN A 119 6.87 -7.40 18.35
N MET A 120 7.61 -8.51 18.17
CA MET A 120 8.02 -8.95 16.84
C MET A 120 6.80 -9.30 15.97
N LYS A 121 5.80 -10.00 16.53
CA LYS A 121 4.55 -10.29 15.82
C LYS A 121 3.79 -9.03 15.40
N MET A 122 3.80 -7.98 16.22
CA MET A 122 3.19 -6.70 15.83
C MET A 122 3.90 -6.09 14.62
N TYR A 123 5.22 -6.14 14.59
CA TYR A 123 6.00 -5.68 13.45
C TYR A 123 5.80 -6.54 12.20
N GLU A 124 5.79 -7.87 12.34
CA GLU A 124 5.48 -8.78 11.23
C GLU A 124 4.12 -8.48 10.58
N ASN A 125 3.11 -8.11 11.38
CA ASN A 125 1.81 -7.67 10.85
C ASN A 125 1.90 -6.36 10.06
N VAL A 126 2.68 -5.39 10.54
CA VAL A 126 2.94 -4.14 9.80
C VAL A 126 3.63 -4.45 8.46
N ILE A 127 4.66 -5.29 8.48
CA ILE A 127 5.40 -5.69 7.27
C ILE A 127 4.51 -6.44 6.29
N TYR A 128 3.70 -7.40 6.75
CA TYR A 128 2.76 -8.11 5.90
C TYR A 128 1.83 -7.17 5.12
N LYS A 129 1.22 -6.19 5.81
CA LYS A 129 0.34 -5.20 5.17
C LYS A 129 1.08 -4.29 4.21
N ARG A 130 2.28 -3.85 4.60
CA ARG A 130 3.17 -3.07 3.73
C ARG A 130 3.49 -3.85 2.46
N ASP A 131 3.76 -5.15 2.55
CA ASP A 131 4.16 -5.96 1.39
C ASP A 131 3.02 -6.17 0.39
N ILE A 132 1.76 -6.29 0.86
CA ILE A 132 0.58 -6.31 -0.01
C ILE A 132 0.50 -5.02 -0.83
N LEU A 133 0.61 -3.86 -0.17
CA LEU A 133 0.57 -2.57 -0.84
C LEU A 133 1.79 -2.37 -1.76
N ASN A 134 2.98 -2.78 -1.33
CA ASN A 134 4.19 -2.72 -2.13
C ASN A 134 4.05 -3.53 -3.41
N LYS A 135 3.50 -4.75 -3.33
CA LYS A 135 3.21 -5.59 -4.50
C LYS A 135 2.25 -4.87 -5.45
N PHE A 136 1.18 -4.26 -4.94
CA PHE A 136 0.24 -3.52 -5.78
C PHE A 136 0.92 -2.33 -6.50
N TYR A 137 1.73 -1.53 -5.80
CA TYR A 137 2.31 -0.29 -6.35
C TYR A 137 3.58 -0.50 -7.20
N ASN A 138 4.37 -1.54 -6.90
CA ASN A 138 5.74 -1.71 -7.40
C ASN A 138 5.99 -3.08 -8.05
N SER A 139 4.94 -3.85 -8.39
CA SER A 139 5.09 -5.20 -8.99
C SER A 139 6.03 -5.25 -10.21
N LEU A 140 6.26 -4.17 -10.95
CA LEU A 140 7.21 -4.17 -12.09
C LEU A 140 8.67 -3.87 -11.72
N ASP A 141 8.95 -3.43 -10.50
CA ASP A 141 10.31 -3.09 -10.05
C ASP A 141 11.06 -4.31 -9.46
N ASP A 142 10.38 -5.44 -9.23
CA ASP A 142 11.00 -6.72 -8.83
C ASP A 142 11.28 -7.59 -10.07
N LEU A 143 12.35 -7.25 -10.79
CA LEU A 143 12.97 -8.13 -11.80
C LEU A 143 13.74 -9.32 -11.18
N ASP A 144 13.80 -9.42 -9.84
CA ASP A 144 14.55 -10.47 -9.12
C ASP A 144 13.69 -11.49 -8.34
N SER A 145 12.35 -11.51 -8.52
CA SER A 145 11.52 -12.56 -7.90
C SER A 145 11.42 -13.82 -8.78
N PRO A 146 12.02 -14.97 -8.41
CA PRO A 146 12.07 -16.18 -9.23
C PRO A 146 10.72 -16.90 -9.39
N VAL A 147 9.62 -16.35 -8.88
CA VAL A 147 8.30 -17.00 -8.80
C VAL A 147 7.25 -16.34 -9.71
N LYS A 148 7.64 -15.39 -10.57
CA LYS A 148 6.73 -14.89 -11.60
C LYS A 148 6.73 -15.82 -12.81
N VAL A 149 5.84 -16.81 -12.76
CA VAL A 149 5.36 -17.50 -13.96
C VAL A 149 4.89 -16.44 -14.94
N LYS A 150 5.63 -16.25 -16.04
CA LYS A 150 5.29 -15.31 -17.10
C LYS A 150 3.86 -15.62 -17.57
N GLN A 151 2.98 -14.62 -17.58
CA GLN A 151 1.65 -14.75 -18.18
C GLN A 151 1.71 -15.17 -19.66
N GLU A 152 2.86 -14.98 -20.32
CA GLU A 152 3.17 -15.46 -21.67
C GLU A 152 3.23 -17.00 -21.80
N ILE A 153 3.26 -17.76 -20.71
CA ILE A 153 3.28 -19.24 -20.75
C ILE A 153 1.85 -19.83 -20.85
N PHE A 154 0.81 -19.03 -20.66
CA PHE A 154 -0.60 -19.48 -20.70
C PHE A 154 -1.39 -18.97 -21.91
N THR A 155 -0.75 -18.82 -23.07
CA THR A 155 -1.47 -18.80 -24.35
C THR A 155 -1.59 -20.23 -24.87
N PHE A 156 -2.74 -20.86 -24.63
CA PHE A 156 -3.23 -22.02 -25.39
C PHE A 156 -4.14 -21.52 -26.52
#